data_AF-A0A6N6S1I9-F1
#
_entry.id   AF-A0A6N6S1I9-F1
#
_cell.length_a   1.000
_cell.length_b   1.000
_cell.length_c   1.000
_cell.angle_alpha   90.00
_cell.angle_beta   90.00
_cell.angle_gamma   90.00
#
_symmetry.space_group_name_H-M   'P 1'
#
loop_
_entity.id
_entity.type
_entity.pdbx_description
1 polymer ?
#
loop_
_entity_poly.entity_id
_entity_poly.type
_entity_poly.pdbx_seq_one_letter_code
_entity_poly.pdbx_strand_id
1 'polypeptide(L)'
;RQQSNGRFVDAHEYAGKDFALVTRPAQNNDTQRWILMHLGNGVYTIQQKINGRFMDAHEIEQKDFALVTRPAQNNDTQRWRMIRSV
;
A
#
# COMPACT_ATOMS: atom_id res chain seq x y z
N ARG A 1 -10.67 6.44 -0.11
CA ARG A 1 -11.92 5.93 -0.71
C ARG A 1 -11.82 6.05 -2.22
N GLN A 2 -11.97 4.95 -2.95
CA GLN A 2 -12.07 4.95 -4.40
C GLN A 2 -13.41 5.59 -4.81
N GLN A 3 -13.40 6.48 -5.80
CA GLN A 3 -14.54 7.39 -6.05
C GLN A 3 -15.72 6.74 -6.79
N SER A 4 -15.49 5.69 -7.59
CA SER A 4 -16.53 5.03 -8.38
C SER A 4 -17.38 4.05 -7.55
N ASN A 5 -16.76 3.33 -6.61
CA ASN A 5 -17.40 2.25 -5.86
C ASN A 5 -17.40 2.46 -4.34
N GLY A 6 -16.77 3.53 -3.85
CA GLY A 6 -16.76 3.86 -2.42
C GLY A 6 -15.92 2.93 -1.55
N ARG A 7 -15.15 1.99 -2.12
CA ARG A 7 -14.30 1.04 -1.37
C ARG A 7 -13.01 1.71 -0.89
N PHE A 8 -12.39 1.13 0.12
CA PHE A 8 -11.16 1.61 0.75
C PHE A 8 -10.01 0.66 0.44
N VAL A 9 -8.81 1.22 0.26
CA VAL A 9 -7.58 0.42 0.10
C VAL A 9 -7.28 -0.27 1.42
N ASP A 10 -7.03 -1.57 1.33
CA ASP A 10 -6.80 -2.50 2.43
C ASP A 10 -5.70 -3.47 2.01
N ALA A 11 -5.21 -4.32 2.91
CA ALA A 11 -4.28 -5.39 2.60
C ALA A 11 -4.69 -6.69 3.29
N HIS A 12 -4.22 -7.81 2.78
CA HIS A 12 -4.18 -9.04 3.55
C HIS A 12 -3.07 -8.97 4.61
N GLU A 13 -3.31 -9.54 5.79
CA GLU A 13 -2.37 -9.49 6.93
C GLU A 13 -1.68 -10.83 7.18
N TYR A 14 -1.67 -11.73 6.20
CA TYR A 14 -1.07 -13.06 6.30
C TYR A 14 -0.48 -13.54 4.97
N ALA A 15 0.52 -14.43 5.08
CA ALA A 15 1.34 -14.88 3.95
C ALA A 15 0.57 -15.68 2.90
N GLY A 16 -0.50 -16.40 3.27
CA GLY A 16 -1.31 -17.18 2.34
C GLY A 16 -2.06 -16.35 1.27
N LYS A 17 -2.04 -15.02 1.38
CA LYS A 17 -2.53 -14.07 0.38
C LYS A 17 -1.47 -13.06 -0.05
N ASP A 18 -0.20 -13.39 0.17
CA ASP A 18 0.97 -12.58 -0.18
C ASP A 18 0.92 -11.14 0.37
N PHE A 19 0.14 -10.92 1.43
CA PHE A 19 -0.15 -9.58 1.94
C PHE A 19 -0.64 -8.59 0.86
N ALA A 20 -1.34 -9.11 -0.17
CA ALA A 20 -1.77 -8.34 -1.32
C ALA A 20 -2.70 -7.19 -0.94
N LEU A 21 -2.54 -6.05 -1.62
CA LEU A 21 -3.49 -4.95 -1.52
C LEU A 21 -4.78 -5.30 -2.25
N VAL A 22 -5.88 -4.91 -1.64
CA VAL A 22 -7.22 -5.06 -2.21
C VAL A 22 -8.05 -3.82 -1.87
N THR A 23 -9.27 -3.75 -2.40
CA THR A 23 -10.26 -2.80 -1.89
C THR A 23 -11.36 -3.53 -1.14
N ARG A 24 -11.89 -2.95 -0.06
CA ARG A 24 -13.02 -3.50 0.72
C ARG A 24 -14.02 -2.40 1.11
N PRO A 25 -15.27 -2.74 1.48
CA PRO A 25 -16.15 -1.80 2.18
C PRO A 25 -15.50 -1.26 3.46
N ALA A 26 -16.02 -0.16 4.00
CA ALA A 26 -15.51 0.41 5.25
C ALA A 26 -15.49 -0.61 6.39
N GLN A 27 -14.37 -0.67 7.10
CA GLN A 27 -14.20 -1.52 8.29
C GLN A 27 -13.89 -0.66 9.52
N ASN A 28 -14.34 -1.10 10.70
CA ASN A 28 -14.11 -0.37 11.95
C ASN A 28 -12.81 -0.83 12.64
N ASN A 29 -11.69 -0.75 11.92
CA ASN A 29 -10.36 -1.09 12.41
C ASN A 29 -9.30 -0.27 11.64
N ASP A 30 -8.02 -0.53 11.92
CA ASP A 30 -6.90 0.22 11.34
C ASP A 30 -6.32 -0.43 10.06
N THR A 31 -6.92 -1.49 9.52
CA THR A 31 -6.41 -2.19 8.32
C THR A 31 -6.49 -1.32 7.06
N GLN A 32 -7.46 -0.40 7.02
CA GLN A 32 -7.72 0.52 5.91
C GLN A 32 -7.13 1.92 6.13
N ARG A 33 -6.30 2.08 7.17
CA ARG A 33 -5.65 3.34 7.51
C ARG A 33 -4.18 3.29 7.12
N TRP A 34 -3.74 4.32 6.41
CA TRP A 34 -2.41 4.40 5.83
C TRP A 34 -1.72 5.69 6.28
N ILE A 35 -0.47 5.58 6.71
CA ILE A 35 0.39 6.69 7.10
C ILE A 35 1.28 7.02 5.90
N LEU A 36 1.21 8.25 5.40
CA LEU A 36 2.07 8.74 4.33
C LEU A 36 3.23 9.50 4.95
N MET A 37 4.46 9.02 4.76
CA MET A 37 5.67 9.67 5.24
C MET A 37 6.41 10.30 4.08
N HIS A 38 6.52 11.63 4.08
CA HIS A 38 7.22 12.36 3.01
C HIS A 38 8.73 12.22 3.16
N LEU A 39 9.41 11.78 2.11
CA LEU A 39 10.86 11.63 2.04
C LEU A 39 11.55 12.83 1.35
N GLY A 40 10.77 13.78 0.81
CA GLY A 40 11.27 14.86 -0.03
C GLY A 40 10.92 14.66 -1.52
N ASN A 41 10.93 15.75 -2.29
CA ASN A 41 10.74 15.74 -3.75
C ASN A 41 9.48 15.00 -4.24
N GLY A 42 8.39 15.04 -3.46
CA GLY A 42 7.13 14.36 -3.79
C GLY A 42 7.18 12.84 -3.67
N VAL A 43 8.21 12.28 -3.02
CA VAL A 43 8.36 10.86 -2.73
C VAL A 43 7.85 10.56 -1.32
N TYR A 44 7.15 9.45 -1.18
CA TYR A 44 6.55 9.00 0.08
C TYR A 44 6.82 7.51 0.30
N THR A 45 6.87 7.10 1.58
CA THR A 45 6.50 5.74 1.95
C THR A 45 5.04 5.71 2.39
N ILE A 46 4.36 4.58 2.18
CA ILE A 46 2.97 4.40 2.56
C ILE A 46 2.90 3.20 3.49
N GLN A 47 2.63 3.44 4.77
CA GLN A 47 2.68 2.43 5.82
C GLN A 47 1.27 2.07 6.29
N GLN A 48 0.95 0.78 6.36
CA GLN A 48 -0.30 0.29 6.91
C GLN A 48 -0.29 0.48 8.43
N LYS A 49 -1.28 1.20 8.97
CA LYS A 49 -1.27 1.66 10.37
C LYS A 49 -1.31 0.50 11.38
N ILE A 50 -2.08 -0.55 11.09
CA ILE A 50 -2.32 -1.64 12.04
C ILE A 50 -1.07 -2.47 12.37
N ASN A 51 -0.17 -2.69 11.40
CA ASN A 51 0.95 -3.63 11.54
C ASN A 51 2.31 -3.04 11.13
N GLY A 52 2.34 -1.80 10.64
CA GLY A 52 3.58 -1.11 10.29
C GLY A 52 4.26 -1.57 9.00
N ARG A 53 3.62 -2.44 8.19
CA ARG A 53 4.15 -2.87 6.89
C ARG A 53 3.98 -1.76 5.84
N PHE A 54 4.89 -1.70 4.88
CA PHE A 54 4.94 -0.68 3.83
C PHE A 54 4.40 -1.23 2.52
N MET A 55 3.66 -0.38 1.78
CA MET A 55 3.23 -0.66 0.42
C MET A 55 4.46 -0.84 -0.47
N ASP A 56 4.53 -1.99 -1.12
CA ASP A 56 5.67 -2.48 -1.88
C ASP A 56 5.21 -2.99 -3.26
N ALA A 57 6.03 -2.74 -4.28
CA ALA A 57 5.80 -3.25 -5.62
C ALA A 57 6.50 -4.60 -5.83
N HIS A 58 5.78 -5.60 -6.36
CA HIS A 58 6.47 -6.67 -7.06
C HIS A 58 7.10 -6.13 -8.35
N GLU A 59 8.36 -6.49 -8.61
CA GLU A 59 9.12 -6.01 -9.78
C GLU A 59 9.25 -7.06 -10.89
N ILE A 60 8.45 -8.13 -10.83
CA ILE A 60 8.52 -9.26 -11.77
C ILE A 60 7.15 -9.58 -12.40
N GLU A 61 7.17 -9.97 -13.68
CA GLU A 61 5.98 -10.25 -14.48
C GLU A 61 5.14 -11.41 -13.92
N GLN A 62 5.78 -12.44 -13.36
CA GLN A 62 5.10 -13.60 -12.77
C GLN A 62 4.22 -13.24 -11.56
N LYS A 63 4.37 -12.03 -11.04
CA LYS A 63 3.57 -11.46 -9.95
C LYS A 63 2.65 -10.34 -10.41
N ASP A 64 2.52 -10.15 -11.72
CA ASP A 64 1.70 -9.11 -12.35
C ASP A 64 2.01 -7.70 -11.83
N PHE A 65 3.26 -7.48 -11.41
CA PHE A 65 3.71 -6.25 -10.75
C PHE A 65 2.78 -5.80 -9.61
N ALA A 66 2.13 -6.75 -8.94
CA ALA A 66 1.09 -6.48 -7.96
C ALA A 66 1.63 -5.73 -6.74
N LEU A 67 0.75 -4.93 -6.14
CA LEU A 67 1.03 -4.26 -4.87
C LEU A 67 0.82 -5.22 -3.69
N VAL A 68 1.79 -5.25 -2.79
CA VAL A 68 1.75 -5.99 -1.53
C VAL A 68 2.15 -5.10 -0.37
N THR A 69 2.10 -5.61 0.86
CA THR A 69 2.81 -4.98 1.97
C THR A 69 4.00 -5.81 2.42
N ARG A 70 5.11 -5.18 2.82
CA ARG A 70 6.32 -5.82 3.36
C ARG A 70 6.86 -5.09 4.59
N PRO A 71 7.68 -5.72 5.46
CA PRO A 71 8.48 -4.98 6.42
C PRO A 71 9.36 -3.94 5.73
N ALA A 72 9.89 -2.98 6.47
CA ALA A 72 10.78 -1.96 5.92
C ALA A 72 11.95 -2.59 5.14
N GLN A 73 12.23 -2.09 3.95
CA GLN A 73 13.34 -2.52 3.10
C GLN A 73 14.24 -1.33 2.74
N ASN A 74 15.51 -1.61 2.48
CA ASN A 74 16.51 -0.59 2.12
C ASN A 74 16.72 -0.54 0.59
N ASN A 75 15.63 -0.32 -0.14
CA ASN A 75 15.57 -0.20 -1.59
C ASN A 75 14.42 0.75 -1.98
N ASP A 76 14.20 0.93 -3.28
CA ASP A 76 13.22 1.88 -3.79
C ASP A 76 11.82 1.27 -4.01
N THR A 77 11.62 -0.04 -3.77
CA THR A 77 10.35 -0.74 -4.01
C THR A 77 9.20 -0.25 -3.12
N GLN A 78 9.52 0.48 -2.05
CA GLN A 78 8.57 1.04 -1.08
C GLN A 78 8.44 2.57 -1.17
N ARG A 79 9.04 3.18 -2.21
CA ARG A 79 9.07 4.63 -2.41
C ARG A 79 8.19 5.03 -3.58
N TRP A 80 7.15 5.80 -3.28
CA TRP A 80 6.12 6.17 -4.22
C TRP A 80 6.19 7.67 -4.53
N ARG A 81 6.34 8.02 -5.81
CA ARG A 81 6.17 9.41 -6.26
C ARG A 81 4.70 9.71 -6.41
N MET A 82 4.19 10.63 -5.59
CA MET A 82 2.79 11.07 -5.66
C MET A 82 2.70 12.34 -6.48
N ILE A 83 2.08 12.25 -7.66
CA ILE A 83 1.82 13.40 -8.53
C ILE A 83 0.35 13.79 -8.45
N ARG A 84 0.09 15.10 -8.34
CA ARG A 84 -1.27 15.63 -8.51
C ARG A 84 -1.51 15.82 -9.99
N SER A 85 -2.41 15.03 -10.57
CA SER A 85 -2.94 15.32 -11.91
C SER A 85 -3.94 16.47 -11.81
N VAL A 86 -3.81 17.43 -12.73
CA VAL A 86 -4.75 18.54 -12.95
C VAL A 86 -5.88 18.12 -13.88
#